data_AF-A0A534XFA8-F1
#
_entry.id   AF-A0A534XFA8-F1
#
_cell.length_a   1.000
_cell.length_b   1.000
_cell.length_c   1.000
_cell.angle_alpha   90.00
_cell.angle_beta   90.00
_cell.angle_gamma   90.00
#
_symmetry.space_group_name_H-M   'P 1'
#
loop_
_entity.id
_entity.type
_entity.pdbx_description
1 polymer ?
#
loop_
_entity_poly.entity_id
_entity_poly.type
_entity_poly.pdbx_seq_one_letter_code
_entity_poly.pdbx_strand_id
1 'polypeptide(L)'
;MRRLALVVATGLVFAVGVARAQEHPQMEEAKKDLQAAKTALQAATHDYGGHRKQAIGDIDRALGQIRAGLATIEKKEQRVEHKVQRAEKKGARADKKVENLKAKEQQMQTH
;
A
#
# COMPACT_ATOMS: atom_id res chain seq x y z
N MET A 1 14.68 40.01 -35.36
CA MET A 1 15.08 40.16 -33.94
C MET A 1 14.36 39.10 -33.11
N ARG A 2 15.11 38.07 -32.68
CA ARG A 2 14.59 36.93 -31.90
C ARG A 2 14.43 37.35 -30.44
N ARG A 3 13.20 37.48 -29.95
CA ARG A 3 12.93 37.72 -28.53
C ARG A 3 13.05 36.39 -27.78
N LEU A 4 14.16 36.26 -27.05
CA LEU A 4 14.38 35.28 -26.00
C LEU A 4 13.34 35.52 -24.90
N ALA A 5 12.39 34.60 -24.73
CA ALA A 5 11.55 34.53 -23.54
C ALA A 5 11.94 33.26 -22.78
N LEU A 6 12.85 33.46 -21.83
CA LEU A 6 13.34 32.43 -20.92
C LEU A 6 12.26 32.21 -19.86
N VAL A 7 11.33 31.29 -20.11
CA VAL A 7 10.38 30.84 -19.10
C VAL A 7 11.08 29.80 -18.26
N VAL A 8 11.51 30.24 -17.07
CA VAL A 8 11.98 29.39 -15.99
C VAL A 8 10.84 28.47 -15.58
N ALA A 9 10.78 27.29 -16.20
CA ALA A 9 9.96 26.18 -15.72
C ALA A 9 10.65 25.65 -14.47
N THR A 10 10.31 26.22 -13.31
CA THR A 10 10.47 25.57 -12.01
C THR A 10 9.60 24.32 -12.02
N GLY A 11 10.14 23.24 -12.62
CA GLY A 11 9.61 21.91 -12.49
C GLY A 11 9.76 21.49 -11.04
N LEU A 12 8.73 21.76 -10.23
CA LEU A 12 8.47 21.02 -9.00
C LEU A 12 8.25 19.55 -9.42
N VAL A 13 9.36 18.82 -9.58
CA VAL A 13 9.36 17.36 -9.66
C VAL A 13 8.85 16.88 -8.31
N PHE A 14 7.53 16.72 -8.22
CA PHE A 14 6.90 15.97 -7.17
C PHE A 14 7.48 14.56 -7.25
N ALA A 15 8.38 14.25 -6.32
CA ALA A 15 8.87 12.91 -6.10
C ALA A 15 7.64 12.03 -5.79
N VAL A 16 7.17 11.30 -6.80
CA VAL A 16 6.22 10.21 -6.60
C VAL A 16 7.00 9.12 -5.90
N GLY A 17 7.01 9.18 -4.57
CA GLY A 17 7.52 8.11 -3.74
C GLY A 17 6.77 6.85 -4.11
N VAL A 18 7.48 5.90 -4.72
CA VAL A 18 6.98 4.56 -4.99
C VAL A 18 6.66 3.97 -3.63
N ALA A 19 5.37 3.99 -3.26
CA ALA A 19 4.87 3.31 -2.08
C ALA A 19 5.12 1.83 -2.33
N ARG A 20 6.25 1.33 -1.83
CA ARG A 20 6.48 -0.10 -1.76
C ARG A 20 5.44 -0.63 -0.79
N ALA A 21 4.59 -1.55 -1.26
CA ALA A 21 3.73 -2.36 -0.40
C ALA A 21 4.58 -2.78 0.79
N GLN A 22 4.15 -2.41 1.99
CA GLN A 22 4.99 -2.60 3.15
C GLN A 22 4.92 -4.08 3.48
N GLU A 23 5.85 -4.87 2.94
CA GLU A 23 5.99 -6.26 3.33
C GLU A 23 6.16 -6.28 4.86
N HIS A 24 5.39 -7.13 5.55
CA HIS A 24 5.44 -7.28 7.01
C HIS A 24 6.18 -8.56 7.37
N PRO A 25 7.51 -8.63 7.12
CA PRO A 25 8.26 -9.88 7.18
C PRO A 25 8.20 -10.52 8.57
N GLN A 26 8.23 -9.71 9.62
CA GLN A 26 8.20 -10.20 11.01
C GLN A 26 6.87 -10.90 11.37
N MET A 27 5.73 -10.37 10.90
CA MET A 27 4.42 -10.97 11.20
C MET A 27 4.20 -12.25 10.39
N GLU A 28 4.69 -12.27 9.16
CA GLU A 28 4.68 -13.46 8.29
C GLU A 28 5.61 -14.56 8.81
N GLU A 29 6.81 -14.19 9.26
CA GLU A 29 7.78 -15.10 9.87
C GLU A 29 7.23 -15.69 11.17
N ALA A 30 6.71 -14.86 12.08
CA ALA A 30 6.08 -15.34 13.32
C ALA A 30 4.91 -16.30 13.04
N LYS A 31 4.10 -16.04 12.01
CA LYS A 31 3.02 -16.94 11.56
C LYS A 31 3.59 -18.31 11.15
N LYS A 32 4.66 -18.31 10.35
CA LYS A 32 5.33 -19.53 9.86
C LYS A 32 5.90 -20.34 11.02
N ASP A 33 6.58 -19.70 11.96
CA ASP A 33 7.18 -20.35 13.13
C ASP A 33 6.12 -21.00 14.02
N LEU A 34 5.01 -20.30 14.26
CA LEU A 34 3.88 -20.84 15.02
C LEU A 34 3.21 -22.02 14.30
N GLN A 35 3.09 -21.99 12.97
CA GLN A 35 2.57 -23.12 12.19
C GLN A 35 3.50 -24.34 12.28
N ALA A 36 4.81 -24.13 12.22
CA ALA A 36 5.80 -25.19 12.40
C ALA A 36 5.73 -25.79 13.82
N ALA A 37 5.67 -24.94 14.85
CA ALA A 37 5.52 -25.37 16.25
C ALA A 37 4.23 -26.17 16.46
N LYS A 38 3.10 -25.71 15.92
CA LYS A 38 1.83 -26.46 15.97
C LYS A 38 1.96 -27.84 15.35
N THR A 39 2.60 -27.94 14.19
CA THR A 39 2.80 -29.20 13.48
C THR A 39 3.64 -30.17 14.30
N ALA A 40 4.74 -29.69 14.90
CA ALA A 40 5.58 -30.49 15.79
C ALA A 40 4.80 -30.98 17.03
N LEU A 41 3.97 -30.12 17.65
CA LEU A 41 3.14 -30.50 18.79
C LEU A 41 2.05 -31.52 18.39
N GLN A 42 1.42 -31.37 17.23
CA GLN A 42 0.44 -32.33 16.73
C GLN A 42 1.04 -33.72 16.46
N ALA A 43 2.30 -33.77 16.04
CA ALA A 43 3.03 -35.01 15.80
C ALA A 43 3.52 -35.68 17.11
N ALA A 44 3.55 -34.97 18.23
CA ALA A 44 4.03 -35.51 19.50
C ALA A 44 3.09 -36.62 20.01
N THR A 45 3.68 -37.76 20.42
CA THR A 45 2.95 -38.97 20.83
C THR A 45 2.21 -38.83 22.15
N HIS A 46 2.78 -38.09 23.11
CA HIS A 46 2.23 -37.92 24.45
C HIS A 46 1.56 -36.56 24.62
N ASP A 47 0.53 -36.51 25.47
CA ASP A 47 -0.18 -35.27 25.78
C ASP A 47 0.53 -34.39 26.81
N TYR A 48 1.60 -34.91 27.44
CA TYR A 48 2.39 -34.28 28.50
C TYR A 48 1.50 -33.63 29.57
N GLY A 49 0.60 -34.42 30.18
CA GLY A 49 -0.32 -33.91 31.20
C GLY A 49 -1.41 -32.96 30.66
N GLY A 50 -1.63 -32.92 29.34
CA GLY A 50 -2.56 -32.00 28.67
C GLY A 50 -1.92 -30.72 28.15
N HIS A 51 -0.65 -30.45 28.51
CA HIS A 51 0.06 -29.26 28.07
C HIS A 51 0.23 -29.18 26.56
N ARG A 52 0.36 -30.32 25.87
CA ARG A 52 0.42 -30.34 24.40
C ARG A 52 -0.83 -29.73 23.77
N LYS A 53 -2.02 -30.19 24.18
CA LYS A 53 -3.30 -29.65 23.69
C LYS A 53 -3.45 -28.16 24.05
N GLN A 54 -3.08 -27.79 25.27
CA GLN A 54 -3.14 -26.39 25.69
C GLN A 54 -2.25 -25.50 24.82
N ALA A 55 -0.99 -25.90 24.58
CA ALA A 55 -0.06 -25.17 23.73
C ALA A 55 -0.57 -25.04 22.28
N ILE A 56 -1.19 -26.09 21.72
CA ILE A 56 -1.83 -26.01 20.40
C ILE A 56 -2.96 -24.95 20.41
N GLY A 57 -3.79 -24.92 21.45
CA GLY A 57 -4.82 -23.91 21.61
C GLY A 57 -4.27 -22.49 21.71
N ASP A 58 -3.17 -22.30 22.43
CA ASP A 58 -2.48 -21.01 22.56
C ASP A 58 -1.93 -20.53 21.21
N ILE A 59 -1.32 -21.44 20.45
CA ILE A 59 -0.82 -21.16 19.11
C ILE A 59 -1.97 -20.77 18.16
N ASP A 60 -3.11 -21.45 18.21
CA ASP A 60 -4.25 -21.12 17.37
C ASP A 60 -4.81 -19.73 17.66
N ARG A 61 -4.83 -19.32 18.94
CA ARG A 61 -5.19 -17.95 19.34
C ARG A 61 -4.20 -16.93 18.80
N ALA A 62 -2.90 -17.20 18.93
CA ALA A 62 -1.84 -16.31 18.42
C ALA A 62 -1.91 -16.16 16.90
N LEU A 63 -2.09 -17.27 16.16
CA LEU A 63 -2.27 -17.25 14.70
C LEU A 63 -3.51 -16.43 14.29
N GLY A 64 -4.60 -16.51 15.05
CA GLY A 64 -5.78 -15.67 14.84
C GLY A 64 -5.48 -14.19 14.94
N GLN A 65 -4.73 -13.76 15.97
CA GLN A 65 -4.34 -12.36 16.17
C GLN A 65 -3.42 -11.86 15.06
N ILE A 66 -2.44 -12.67 14.64
CA ILE A 66 -1.52 -12.29 13.56
C ILE A 66 -2.28 -12.07 12.25
N ARG A 67 -3.18 -12.98 11.88
CA ARG A 67 -4.03 -12.85 10.68
C ARG A 67 -4.91 -11.59 10.74
N ALA A 68 -5.53 -11.34 11.89
CA ALA A 68 -6.33 -10.14 12.08
C ALA A 68 -5.49 -8.86 11.93
N GLY A 69 -4.30 -8.83 12.52
CA GLY A 69 -3.34 -7.72 12.41
C GLY A 69 -2.95 -7.45 10.96
N LEU A 70 -2.52 -8.47 10.21
CA LEU A 70 -2.17 -8.37 8.79
C LEU A 70 -3.33 -7.84 7.94
N ALA A 71 -4.56 -8.33 8.16
CA ALA A 71 -5.74 -7.87 7.44
C ALA A 71 -6.07 -6.38 7.71
N THR A 72 -5.67 -5.81 8.86
CA THR A 72 -5.84 -4.37 9.10
C THR A 72 -4.95 -3.52 8.19
N ILE A 73 -3.80 -4.06 7.80
CA ILE A 73 -2.81 -3.33 7.01
C ILE A 73 -3.17 -3.38 5.53
N GLU A 74 -3.57 -4.54 5.03
CA GLU A 74 -4.11 -4.70 3.66
C GLU A 74 -5.25 -3.69 3.40
N LYS A 75 -6.19 -3.55 4.34
CA LYS A 75 -7.28 -2.55 4.24
C LYS A 75 -6.77 -1.11 4.21
N LYS A 76 -5.69 -0.80 4.92
CA LYS A 76 -5.07 0.54 4.89
C LYS A 76 -4.41 0.79 3.54
N GLU A 77 -3.69 -0.18 3.00
CA GLU A 77 -3.03 -0.09 1.68
C GLU A 77 -4.05 0.14 0.56
N GLN A 78 -5.12 -0.66 0.51
CA GLN A 78 -6.20 -0.47 -0.47
C GLN A 78 -6.85 0.93 -0.40
N ARG A 79 -7.01 1.48 0.81
CA ARG A 79 -7.54 2.84 1.00
C ARG A 79 -6.56 3.90 0.51
N VAL A 80 -5.26 3.68 0.66
CA VAL A 80 -4.22 4.58 0.14
C VAL A 80 -4.23 4.53 -1.38
N GLU A 81 -4.21 3.35 -1.98
CA GLU A 81 -4.30 3.19 -3.44
C GLU A 81 -5.54 3.87 -4.02
N HIS A 82 -6.71 3.68 -3.41
CA HIS A 82 -7.93 4.34 -3.89
C HIS A 82 -7.83 5.88 -3.78
N LYS A 83 -7.20 6.41 -2.73
CA LYS A 83 -6.94 7.86 -2.62
C LYS A 83 -5.99 8.35 -3.70
N VAL A 84 -4.93 7.59 -3.99
CA VAL A 84 -3.95 7.90 -5.05
C VAL A 84 -4.65 7.96 -6.40
N GLN A 85 -5.41 6.93 -6.78
CA GLN A 85 -6.17 6.90 -8.04
C GLN A 85 -7.16 8.07 -8.16
N ARG A 86 -7.79 8.46 -7.03
CA ARG A 86 -8.69 9.63 -7.00
C ARG A 86 -7.93 10.93 -7.19
N ALA A 87 -6.73 11.07 -6.63
CA ALA A 87 -5.87 12.22 -6.84
C ALA A 87 -5.39 12.31 -8.29
N GLU A 88 -4.97 11.20 -8.88
CA GLU A 88 -4.56 11.12 -10.30
C GLU A 88 -5.70 11.52 -11.24
N LYS A 89 -6.92 11.00 -11.02
CA LYS A 89 -8.10 11.40 -11.80
C LYS A 89 -8.41 12.89 -11.68
N LYS A 90 -8.16 13.50 -10.52
CA LYS A 90 -8.34 14.95 -10.32
C LYS A 90 -7.25 15.76 -11.03
N GLY A 91 -6.00 15.31 -10.97
CA GLY A 91 -4.88 15.90 -11.70
C GLY A 91 -5.14 15.91 -13.21
N ALA A 92 -5.46 14.75 -13.79
CA ALA A 92 -5.75 14.64 -15.22
C ALA A 92 -6.91 15.54 -15.69
N ARG A 93 -7.93 15.75 -14.83
CA ARG A 93 -9.03 16.70 -15.12
C ARG A 93 -8.57 18.15 -15.10
N ALA A 94 -7.67 18.51 -14.19
CA ALA A 94 -7.09 19.84 -14.11
C ALA A 94 -6.21 20.10 -15.35
N ASP A 95 -5.38 19.14 -15.75
CA ASP A 95 -4.52 19.23 -16.93
C ASP A 95 -5.34 19.45 -18.19
N LYS A 96 -6.40 18.65 -18.40
CA LYS A 96 -7.32 18.83 -19.52
C LYS A 96 -8.01 20.20 -19.52
N LYS A 97 -8.34 20.74 -18.35
CA LYS A 97 -8.93 22.08 -18.23
C LYS A 97 -7.92 23.16 -18.61
N VAL A 98 -6.66 23.02 -18.20
CA VAL A 98 -5.57 23.94 -18.57
C VAL A 98 -5.33 23.91 -20.08
N GLU A 99 -5.30 22.73 -20.69
CA GLU A 99 -5.15 22.57 -22.14
C GLU A 99 -6.29 23.27 -22.91
N ASN A 100 -7.54 23.03 -22.51
CA ASN A 100 -8.71 23.68 -23.13
C ASN A 100 -8.66 25.21 -23.01
N LEU A 101 -8.19 25.74 -21.87
CA LEU A 101 -8.05 27.18 -21.67
C LEU A 101 -6.95 27.76 -22.56
N LYS A 102 -5.80 27.08 -22.68
CA LYS A 102 -4.72 27.48 -23.60
C LYS A 102 -5.19 27.48 -25.05
N ALA A 103 -5.92 26.45 -25.48
CA ALA A 103 -6.49 26.38 -26.82
C ALA A 103 -7.47 27.54 -27.07
N LYS A 104 -8.30 27.88 -26.08
CA LYS A 104 -9.23 29.01 -26.16
C LYS A 104 -8.51 30.36 -26.22
N GLU A 105 -7.44 30.55 -25.43
CA GLU A 105 -6.59 31.75 -25.50
C GLU A 105 -5.95 31.90 -26.88
N GLN A 106 -5.41 30.82 -27.45
CA GLN A 106 -4.84 30.84 -28.81
C GLN A 106 -5.88 31.23 -29.86
N GLN A 107 -7.11 30.70 -29.78
CA GLN A 107 -8.20 31.07 -30.69
C GLN A 107 -8.59 32.55 -30.58
N MET A 108 -8.58 33.12 -29.37
CA MET A 108 -8.87 34.55 -29.17
C MET A 108 -7.75 35.47 -29.66
N GLN A 109 -6.51 34.98 -29.73
CA GLN A 109 -5.37 35.74 -30.26
C GLN A 109 -5.27 35.72 -31.80
N THR A 110 -6.01 34.82 -32.45
CA THR A 110 -6.04 34.68 -33.92
C THR A 110 -7.18 35.44 -34.61
N HIS A 111 -7.99 36.18 -33.85
CA HIS A 111 -9.04 37.08 -34.35
C HIS A 111 -8.69 38.53 -34.02
#